data_AF-A0A661ZU36-F1
#
_entry.id   AF-A0A661ZU36-F1
#
_cell.length_a   1.000
_cell.length_b   1.000
_cell.length_c   1.000
_cell.angle_alpha   90.00
_cell.angle_beta   90.00
_cell.angle_gamma   90.00
#
_symmetry.space_group_name_H-M   'P 1'
#
loop_
_entity.id
_entity.type
_entity.pdbx_description
1 polymer ?
#
loop_
_entity_poly.entity_id
_entity_poly.type
_entity_poly.pdbx_seq_one_letter_code
_entity_poly.pdbx_strand_id
1 'polypeptide(L)'
;MNMKIRNFMIVALLFLGLSNLQAQEVIPATGGEASGSGGSASYTVGQVVYTTNTGTNGNSVSQGVQQPYEISVVTGIAEAKDINLEVSA
;
A
#
# COMPACT_ATOMS: atom_id res chain seq x y z
N MET A 1 -39.53 -30.28 16.12
CA MET A 1 -38.08 -30.51 15.91
C MET A 1 -37.36 -30.42 17.25
N ASN A 2 -36.50 -31.38 17.59
CA ASN A 2 -35.79 -31.39 18.88
C ASN A 2 -34.89 -30.16 19.01
N MET A 3 -34.85 -29.55 20.20
CA MET A 3 -34.07 -28.32 20.47
C MET A 3 -32.57 -28.50 20.17
N LYS A 4 -32.03 -29.70 20.41
CA LYS A 4 -30.66 -30.08 20.06
C LYS A 4 -30.40 -30.06 18.55
N ILE A 5 -31.37 -30.53 17.76
CA ILE A 5 -31.28 -30.54 16.29
C ILE A 5 -31.37 -29.11 15.74
N ARG A 6 -32.24 -28.26 16.31
CA ARG A 6 -32.33 -26.84 15.91
C ARG A 6 -31.01 -26.10 16.15
N ASN A 7 -30.39 -26.28 17.32
CA ASN A 7 -29.12 -25.65 17.65
C ASN A 7 -27.98 -26.15 16.74
N PHE A 8 -27.94 -27.44 16.44
CA PHE A 8 -26.98 -28.01 15.50
C PHE A 8 -27.10 -27.40 14.09
N MET A 9 -28.33 -27.25 13.60
CA MET A 9 -28.59 -26.62 12.29
C MET A 9 -28.11 -25.16 12.23
N ILE A 10 -28.34 -24.38 13.29
CA ILE A 10 -27.90 -22.97 13.35
C ILE A 10 -26.38 -22.89 13.25
N VAL A 11 -25.67 -23.68 14.06
CA VAL A 11 -24.20 -23.71 14.07
C VAL A 11 -23.65 -24.14 12.70
N ALA A 12 -24.23 -25.17 12.08
CA ALA A 12 -23.83 -25.61 10.75
C ALA A 12 -24.02 -24.50 9.69
N LEU A 13 -25.13 -23.76 9.74
CA LEU A 13 -25.40 -22.64 8.82
C LEU A 13 -24.38 -21.50 8.98
N LEU A 14 -24.00 -21.17 10.22
CA LEU A 14 -22.98 -20.17 10.54
C LEU A 14 -21.61 -20.56 9.95
N PHE A 15 -21.18 -21.81 10.09
CA PHE A 15 -19.90 -22.27 9.55
C PHE A 15 -19.85 -22.28 8.01
N LEU A 16 -20.98 -22.56 7.35
CA LEU A 16 -21.06 -22.54 5.88
C LEU A 16 -21.01 -21.12 5.30
N GLY A 17 -21.42 -20.10 6.07
CA GLY A 17 -21.44 -18.71 5.61
C GLY A 17 -20.10 -17.96 5.70
N LEU A 18 -19.13 -18.46 6.47
CA LEU A 18 -17.88 -17.74 6.75
C LEU A 18 -16.78 -17.95 5.71
N SER A 19 -16.84 -19.03 4.93
CA SER A 19 -15.75 -19.46 4.04
C SER A 19 -15.68 -18.71 2.69
N ASN A 20 -16.65 -17.82 2.40
CA ASN A 20 -16.72 -17.09 1.13
C ASN A 20 -16.91 -15.58 1.34
N LEU A 21 -16.39 -15.02 2.42
CA LEU A 21 -16.36 -13.57 2.60
C LEU A 21 -15.33 -12.97 1.64
N GLN A 22 -15.81 -12.42 0.53
CA GLN A 22 -15.00 -11.63 -0.40
C GLN A 22 -14.70 -10.29 0.29
N ALA A 23 -13.53 -10.16 0.91
CA ALA A 23 -13.02 -8.87 1.34
C ALA A 23 -12.50 -8.10 0.12
N GLN A 24 -12.59 -6.77 0.16
CA GLN A 24 -12.08 -5.93 -0.94
C GLN A 24 -10.57 -6.13 -1.09
N GLU A 25 -10.14 -6.73 -2.21
CA GLU A 25 -8.74 -6.90 -2.60
C GLU A 25 -8.33 -5.74 -3.51
N VAL A 26 -8.11 -4.55 -2.95
CA VAL A 26 -7.59 -3.41 -3.71
C VAL A 26 -6.34 -2.87 -3.03
N ILE A 27 -5.30 -2.63 -3.81
CA ILE A 27 -4.16 -1.80 -3.38
C ILE A 27 -4.65 -0.35 -3.49
N PRO A 28 -4.91 0.37 -2.38
CA PRO A 28 -5.44 1.72 -2.43
C PRO A 28 -4.37 2.67 -2.97
N ALA A 29 -4.62 3.27 -4.12
CA ALA A 29 -3.80 4.35 -4.64
C ALA A 29 -4.11 5.67 -3.91
N THR A 30 -5.38 5.88 -3.53
CA THR A 30 -5.87 6.99 -2.71
C THR A 30 -7.25 6.64 -2.14
N GLY A 31 -7.78 7.48 -1.24
CA GLY A 31 -9.10 7.31 -0.62
C GLY A 31 -9.50 8.54 0.18
N GLY A 32 -10.70 8.51 0.77
CA GLY A 32 -11.19 9.61 1.58
C GLY A 32 -12.62 9.41 2.10
N GLU A 33 -13.13 10.45 2.74
CA GLU A 33 -14.48 10.51 3.27
C GLU A 33 -15.27 11.57 2.50
N ALA A 34 -16.39 11.17 1.89
CA ALA A 34 -17.35 12.11 1.34
C ALA A 34 -18.40 12.42 2.42
N SER A 35 -18.66 13.70 2.71
CA SER A 35 -19.68 14.11 3.68
C SER A 35 -20.63 15.13 3.06
N GLY A 36 -21.92 15.02 3.38
CA GLY A 36 -22.96 15.95 2.96
C GLY A 36 -24.17 15.91 3.87
N SER A 37 -25.22 16.65 3.52
CA SER A 37 -26.46 16.73 4.32
C SER A 37 -27.17 15.37 4.50
N GLY A 38 -26.85 14.39 3.66
CA GLY A 38 -27.36 13.02 3.73
C GLY A 38 -26.50 12.04 4.54
N GLY A 39 -25.38 12.49 5.12
CA GLY A 39 -24.44 11.65 5.87
C GLY A 39 -23.05 11.58 5.25
N SER A 40 -22.24 10.62 5.70
CA SER A 40 -20.87 10.42 5.24
C SER A 40 -20.65 9.01 4.70
N ALA A 41 -19.76 8.88 3.71
CA ALA A 41 -19.36 7.62 3.12
C ALA A 41 -17.85 7.58 2.85
N SER A 42 -17.19 6.53 3.34
CA SER A 42 -15.79 6.22 3.03
C SER A 42 -15.65 5.68 1.62
N TYR A 43 -14.62 6.09 0.89
CA TYR A 43 -14.31 5.54 -0.43
C TYR A 43 -12.81 5.31 -0.60
N THR A 44 -12.49 4.34 -1.46
CA THR A 44 -11.12 3.96 -1.82
C THR A 44 -11.02 3.90 -3.34
N VAL A 45 -9.94 4.44 -3.89
CA VAL A 45 -9.57 4.34 -5.30
C VAL A 45 -8.39 3.37 -5.42
N GLY A 46 -8.62 2.25 -6.10
CA GLY A 46 -7.58 1.24 -6.33
C GLY A 46 -6.58 1.65 -7.40
N GLN A 47 -5.42 0.99 -7.42
CA GLN A 47 -4.43 1.11 -8.49
C GLN A 47 -5.00 0.55 -9.81
N VAL A 48 -5.31 1.45 -10.76
CA VAL A 48 -5.92 1.08 -12.06
C VAL A 48 -4.88 0.57 -13.07
N VAL A 49 -3.61 0.93 -12.89
CA VAL A 49 -2.51 0.58 -13.79
C VAL A 49 -1.38 -0.04 -12.96
N TYR A 50 -0.88 -1.21 -13.35
CA TYR A 50 0.16 -1.96 -12.65
C TYR A 50 1.28 -2.47 -13.56
N THR A 51 1.36 -1.91 -14.78
CA THR A 51 2.38 -2.30 -15.75
C THR A 51 3.74 -1.80 -15.30
N THR A 52 4.67 -2.73 -15.07
CA THR A 52 6.08 -2.43 -14.85
C THR A 52 6.79 -2.34 -16.20
N ASN A 53 7.36 -1.18 -16.50
CA ASN A 53 8.16 -0.97 -17.69
C ASN A 53 9.63 -1.06 -17.31
N THR A 54 10.39 -1.91 -18.00
CA THR A 54 11.82 -2.08 -17.79
C THR A 54 12.58 -1.33 -18.89
N GLY A 55 13.42 -0.37 -18.48
CA GLY A 55 14.31 0.34 -19.39
C GLY A 55 15.51 -0.51 -19.81
N THR A 56 16.18 -0.13 -20.89
CA THR A 56 17.38 -0.81 -21.41
C THR A 56 18.54 -0.89 -20.43
N ASN A 57 18.57 -0.02 -19.41
CA ASN A 57 19.59 0.01 -18.37
C ASN A 57 19.23 -0.87 -17.15
N GLY A 58 18.14 -1.64 -17.20
CA GLY A 58 17.66 -2.49 -16.10
C GLY A 58 16.82 -1.76 -15.04
N ASN A 59 16.66 -0.44 -15.15
CA ASN A 59 15.76 0.32 -14.28
C ASN A 59 14.30 0.01 -14.62
N SER A 60 13.51 -0.35 -13.62
CA SER A 60 12.09 -0.65 -13.75
C SER A 60 11.24 0.43 -13.08
N VAL A 61 10.17 0.86 -13.75
CA VAL A 61 9.17 1.77 -13.18
C VAL A 61 7.81 1.11 -13.25
N SER A 62 7.16 0.97 -12.10
CA SER A 62 5.80 0.43 -12.00
C SER A 62 4.79 1.56 -12.05
N GLN A 63 3.98 1.60 -13.11
CA GLN A 63 2.93 2.61 -13.28
C GLN A 63 1.86 2.46 -12.19
N GLY A 64 1.26 3.57 -11.77
CA GLY A 64 0.19 3.58 -10.76
C GLY A 64 0.62 3.28 -9.31
N VAL A 65 1.88 2.91 -9.08
CA VAL A 65 2.46 2.74 -7.73
C VAL A 65 3.15 4.04 -7.32
N GLN A 66 2.83 4.58 -6.14
CA GLN A 66 3.61 5.69 -5.56
C GLN A 66 5.03 5.22 -5.24
N GLN A 67 6.03 5.84 -5.86
CA GLN A 67 7.44 5.54 -5.59
C GLN A 67 7.94 6.48 -4.49
N PRO A 68 8.38 5.96 -3.32
CA PRO A 68 9.05 6.79 -2.33
C PRO A 68 10.38 7.28 -2.92
N TYR A 69 10.66 8.58 -2.78
CA TYR A 69 11.96 9.15 -3.08
C TYR A 69 12.73 9.37 -1.78
N GLU A 70 13.96 8.85 -1.71
CA GLU A 70 14.87 9.11 -0.60
C GLU A 70 15.94 10.10 -1.05
N ILE A 71 16.01 11.26 -0.40
CA ILE A 71 17.06 12.24 -0.63
C ILE A 71 18.24 11.88 0.28
N SER A 72 19.22 11.15 -0.25
CA SER A 72 20.49 10.95 0.43
C SER A 72 21.34 12.22 0.28
N VAL A 73 21.46 13.00 1.35
CA VAL A 73 22.41 14.10 1.39
C VAL A 73 23.80 13.49 1.56
N VAL A 74 24.54 13.39 0.46
CA VAL A 74 25.96 13.04 0.51
C VAL A 74 26.70 14.22 1.14
N THR A 75 26.85 14.19 2.46
CA THR A 75 27.79 15.09 3.14
C THR A 75 29.19 14.59 2.79
N GLY A 76 29.83 15.20 1.79
CA GLY A 76 31.18 14.85 1.28
C GLY A 76 32.33 14.94 2.31
N ILE A 77 32.01 15.07 3.59
CA ILE A 77 32.94 15.14 4.72
C ILE A 77 33.62 13.77 4.94
N ALA A 78 32.96 12.66 4.58
CA ALA A 78 33.51 11.32 4.74
C ALA A 78 34.54 10.93 3.65
N GLU A 79 34.50 11.56 2.47
CA GLU A 79 35.42 11.29 1.35
C GLU A 79 36.57 12.30 1.23
N ALA A 80 36.55 13.39 2.02
CA ALA A 80 37.64 14.35 2.09
C ALA A 80 38.81 13.80 2.93
N LYS A 81 39.47 12.73 2.46
CA LYS A 81 40.85 12.45 2.86
C LYS A 81 41.76 13.41 2.09
N ASP A 82 42.63 14.12 2.81
CA ASP A 82 43.79 14.83 2.24
C ASP A 82 43.57 16.23 1.65
N ILE A 83 42.62 17.03 2.15
CA ILE A 83 42.62 18.49 1.84
C ILE A 83 43.72 19.17 2.69
N ASN A 84 44.94 19.24 2.16
CA ASN A 84 46.04 20.02 2.74
C ASN A 84 46.05 21.43 2.13
N LEU A 85 45.67 22.44 2.92
CA LEU A 85 45.68 23.85 2.51
C LEU A 85 46.98 24.49 2.98
N GLU A 86 47.93 24.68 2.06
CA GLU A 86 49.15 25.44 2.33
C GLU A 86 48.97 26.89 1.86
N VAL A 87 49.31 27.82 2.73
CA VAL A 87 49.34 29.26 2.42
C VAL A 87 50.78 29.73 2.58
N SER A 88 51.33 30.36 1.54
CA SER A 88 52.61 31.07 1.62
C SER A 88 52.34 32.56 1.72
N ALA A 89 53.04 33.22 2.65
CA ALA A 89 53.15 34.67 2.70
C ALA A 89 54.07 35.20 1.59
#